data_AF-A0A3N5ZQR3-F1
#
_entry.id   AF-A0A3N5ZQR3-F1
#
_cell.length_a   1.000
_cell.length_b   1.000
_cell.length_c   1.000
_cell.angle_alpha   90.00
_cell.angle_beta   90.00
_cell.angle_gamma   90.00
#
_symmetry.space_group_name_H-M   'P 1'
#
loop_
_entity.id
_entity.type
_entity.pdbx_description
1 polymer ?
#
loop_
_entity_poly.entity_id
_entity_poly.type
_entity_poly.pdbx_seq_one_letter_code
_entity_poly.pdbx_strand_id
1 'polypeptide(L)' 'MKSTNLNEEIERKKRSKFAVGMAAIDGGKPTTFTQTLLNQYENGEVSASQLKKAIIDKYAKVVN' A
#
# COMPACT_ATOMS: atom_id res chain seq x y z
N MET A 1 16.22 -22.74 -3.02
CA MET A 1 16.08 -21.27 -3.18
C MET A 1 14.69 -20.84 -2.70
N LYS A 2 14.55 -20.32 -1.47
CA LYS A 2 13.28 -19.81 -0.89
C LYS A 2 13.49 -18.51 -0.08
N SER A 3 14.60 -17.80 -0.33
CA SER A 3 15.05 -16.64 0.47
C SER A 3 14.54 -15.29 -0.06
N THR A 4 14.22 -15.20 -1.35
CA THR A 4 13.87 -13.94 -2.02
C THR A 4 12.52 -13.36 -1.59
N ASN A 5 11.51 -14.21 -1.35
CA ASN A 5 10.15 -13.75 -1.08
C ASN A 5 9.99 -13.08 0.30
N LEU A 6 10.69 -13.57 1.33
CA LEU A 6 10.64 -12.98 2.67
C LEU A 6 11.28 -11.59 2.73
N ASN A 7 12.43 -11.40 2.07
CA ASN A 7 13.08 -10.10 2.03
C ASN A 7 12.21 -9.08 1.30
N GLU A 8 11.59 -9.48 0.18
CA GLU A 8 10.67 -8.60 -0.54
C GLU A 8 9.43 -8.24 0.29
N GLU A 9 8.83 -9.20 1.00
CA GLU A 9 7.70 -8.98 1.91
C GLU A 9 8.06 -7.97 3.02
N ILE A 10 9.21 -8.14 3.66
CA ILE A 10 9.72 -7.22 4.68
C ILE A 10 9.88 -5.81 4.09
N GLU A 11 10.44 -5.69 2.89
CA GLU A 11 10.62 -4.40 2.24
C GLU A 11 9.28 -3.76 1.85
N ARG A 12 8.27 -4.54 1.42
CA ARG A 12 6.91 -4.04 1.17
C ARG A 12 6.27 -3.53 2.47
N LYS A 13 6.40 -4.27 3.58
CA LYS A 13 5.92 -3.86 4.91
C LYS A 13 6.58 -2.58 5.42
N LYS A 14 7.90 -2.44 5.25
CA LYS A 14 8.62 -1.21 5.62
C LYS A 14 8.10 0.00 4.84
N ARG A 15 7.95 -0.13 3.52
CA ARG A 15 7.41 0.94 2.67
C ARG A 15 5.97 1.33 3.05
N SER A 16 5.11 0.34 3.28
CA SER A 16 3.73 0.55 3.71
C SER A 16 3.67 1.29 5.06
N LYS A 17 4.38 0.80 6.08
CA LYS A 17 4.44 1.45 7.40
C LYS A 17 5.00 2.86 7.34
N PHE A 18 6.02 3.10 6.52
CA PHE A 18 6.59 4.43 6.32
C PHE A 18 5.54 5.39 5.74
N ALA A 19 4.84 5.00 4.67
CA ALA A 19 3.81 5.82 4.05
C ALA A 19 2.64 6.12 5.00
N VAL A 20 2.17 5.13 5.77
CA VAL A 20 1.14 5.32 6.79
C VAL A 20 1.62 6.23 7.91
N GLY A 21 2.88 6.09 8.35
CA GLY A 21 3.49 6.96 9.35
C GLY A 21 3.58 8.41 8.88
N MET A 22 4.01 8.64 7.64
CA MET A 22 4.03 9.97 7.03
C MET A 22 2.63 10.58 6.98
N ALA A 23 1.63 9.83 6.55
CA ALA A 23 0.25 10.31 6.53
C ALA A 23 -0.29 10.63 7.94
N ALA A 24 0.12 9.86 8.96
CA ALA A 24 -0.29 10.07 10.34
C ALA A 24 0.28 11.35 10.97
N ILE A 25 1.46 11.82 10.53
CA ILE A 25 2.03 13.11 10.95
C ILE A 25 1.07 14.25 10.59
N ASP A 26 0.44 14.18 9.43
CA ASP A 26 -0.56 15.15 8.97
C ASP A 26 -1.98 14.87 9.52
N GLY A 27 -2.12 13.97 10.49
CA GLY A 27 -3.41 13.55 11.05
C GLY A 27 -4.22 12.61 10.15
N GLY A 28 -3.66 12.20 9.00
CA GLY A 28 -4.27 11.26 8.07
C GLY A 28 -4.28 9.83 8.60
N LYS A 29 -5.33 9.08 8.27
CA LYS A 29 -5.42 7.64 8.55
C LYS A 29 -5.89 6.91 7.30
N PRO A 30 -5.29 5.76 6.95
CA PRO A 30 -5.74 4.98 5.81
C PRO A 30 -7.17 4.49 6.05
N THR A 31 -8.03 4.65 5.05
CA THR A 31 -9.40 4.10 5.08
C THR A 31 -9.36 2.57 5.09
N THR A 32 -10.49 1.91 5.39
CA THR A 32 -10.59 0.44 5.30
C THR A 32 -10.17 -0.07 3.91
N PHE A 33 -10.58 0.61 2.83
CA PHE A 33 -10.16 0.28 1.47
C PHE A 33 -8.63 0.34 1.32
N THR A 34 -8.02 1.43 1.77
CA THR A 34 -6.57 1.63 1.70
C THR A 34 -5.82 0.58 2.53
N GLN A 35 -6.30 0.27 3.74
CA GLN A 35 -5.69 -0.74 4.62
C GLN A 35 -5.73 -2.13 4.00
N THR A 36 -6.88 -2.55 3.45
CA THR A 36 -7.00 -3.85 2.77
C THR A 36 -6.04 -3.92 1.58
N LEU A 37 -5.96 -2.85 0.78
CA LEU A 37 -5.09 -2.81 -0.39
C LEU A 37 -3.60 -2.81 -0.02
N LEU A 38 -3.22 -2.15 1.09
CA LEU A 38 -1.85 -2.22 1.62
C LEU A 38 -1.50 -3.62 2.11
N ASN A 39 -2.42 -4.33 2.78
CA ASN A 39 -2.19 -5.72 3.21
C ASN A 39 -1.94 -6.64 2.01
N GLN A 40 -2.73 -6.50 0.93
CA GLN A 40 -2.53 -7.25 -0.31
C GLN A 40 -1.16 -6.96 -0.93
N TYR A 41 -0.74 -5.68 -0.92
CA TYR A 41 0.59 -5.29 -1.39
C TYR A 41 1.69 -5.91 -0.52
N GLU A 42 1.57 -5.85 0.81
CA GLU A 42 2.53 -6.44 1.74
C GLU A 42 2.70 -7.95 1.49
N ASN A 43 1.59 -8.68 1.31
CA ASN A 43 1.57 -10.10 1.00
C ASN A 43 2.08 -10.44 -0.42
N GLY A 44 2.27 -9.44 -1.28
CA GLY A 44 2.68 -9.65 -2.67
C GLY A 44 1.54 -10.12 -3.59
N GLU A 45 0.29 -10.03 -3.14
CA GLU A 45 -0.90 -10.33 -3.95
C GLU A 45 -1.12 -9.28 -5.04
N VAL A 46 -0.67 -8.05 -4.81
CA VAL A 46 -0.68 -6.97 -5.79
C VAL A 46 0.70 -6.30 -5.89
N SER A 47 1.07 -5.91 -7.10
CA SER A 47 2.27 -5.12 -7.37
C SER A 47 2.10 -3.65 -7.01
N ALA A 48 3.21 -2.91 -6.94
CA ALA A 48 3.18 -1.47 -6.68
C ALA A 48 2.39 -0.67 -7.74
N SER A 49 2.42 -1.11 -9.00
CA SER A 49 1.66 -0.47 -10.08
C SER A 49 0.15 -0.70 -9.94
N GLN A 50 -0.27 -1.91 -9.54
CA GLN A 50 -1.67 -2.24 -9.25
C GLN A 50 -2.17 -1.48 -8.02
N LEU A 51 -1.37 -1.42 -6.94
CA LEU A 51 -1.66 -0.61 -5.75
C LEU A 51 -1.90 0.86 -6.16
N LYS A 52 -0.97 1.46 -6.92
CA LYS A 52 -1.08 2.85 -7.38
C LYS A 52 -2.34 3.07 -8.23
N LYS A 53 -2.61 2.17 -9.18
CA LYS A 53 -3.78 2.26 -10.05
C LYS A 53 -5.07 2.20 -9.24
N ALA A 54 -5.20 1.25 -8.30
CA ALA A 54 -6.39 1.11 -7.48
C ALA A 54 -6.65 2.34 -6.57
N ILE A 55 -5.59 2.98 -6.06
CA ILE A 55 -5.71 4.24 -5.31
C ILE A 55 -6.21 5.37 -6.22
N ILE A 56 -5.61 5.54 -7.42
CA ILE A 56 -6.04 6.56 -8.39
C ILE A 56 -7.50 6.31 -8.80
N ASP A 57 -7.85 5.08 -9.17
CA ASP A 57 -9.20 4.72 -9.58
C ASP A 57 -10.25 4.96 -8.48
N LYS A 58 -9.86 4.87 -7.21
CA LYS A 58 -10.76 5.11 -6.07
C LYS A 58 -10.93 6.59 -5.75
N TYR A 59 -9.84 7.36 -5.72
CA TYR A 59 -9.84 8.72 -5.18
C TYR A 59 -9.74 9.81 -6.23
N ALA A 60 -9.18 9.53 -7.41
CA ALA A 60 -9.10 10.49 -8.51
C ALA A 60 -10.37 10.55 -9.37
N LYS A 61 -11.38 9.71 -9.08
CA LYS A 61 -12.70 9.75 -9.76
C LYS A 61 -13.57 10.95 -9.36
N VAL A 62 -13.08 11.88 -8.54
CA VAL A 62 -13.79 13.12 -8.18
C VAL A 62 -13.20 14.30 -8.95
N VAL A 63 -13.29 14.27 -10.28
CA VAL A 63 -13.32 15.49 -11.12
C VAL A 63 -14.13 15.16 -12.37
N ASN A 64 -15.44 15.38 -12.31
CA ASN A 64 -16.30 15.68 -13.46
C ASN A 64 -17.37 16.64 -12.96
#